data_AF-A0A820A6W1-F1
#
_entry.id   AF-A0A820A6W1-F1
#
_cell.length_a   1.000
_cell.length_b   1.000
_cell.length_c   1.000
_cell.angle_alpha   90.00
_cell.angle_beta   90.00
_cell.angle_gamma   90.00
#
_symmetry.space_group_name_H-M   'P 1'
#
loop_
_entity.id
_entity.type
_entity.pdbx_description
1 polymer ?
#
loop_
_entity_poly.entity_id
_entity_poly.type
_entity_poly.pdbx_seq_one_letter_code
_entity_poly.pdbx_strand_id
1 'polypeptide(L)'
;MNNFSDQTSNSNHLSFHCSSGELLWGQLHCICEGYFNGRLNRYDTPQSIPELSAGGTIKQRYFNYRCRAAKGDWQAKSYQTRDTLEAEPFKSGYIIYNIHHNPVEILRRCATVGVSLYQTHSDRSIVYINRYDWSCHHDYDFEDEIDKLLGIDRSKPDHDFFWESSFHGRIMIIDSNSAMNIIKQWKFDPTELKQPQEKVFIDTRNETNDRVGLHLSIPKTDYDFAWLVFSSDQPDSELIAIVYDGSCTTLSGQIILDKEDVVSLDESELNTQEQARRNADLSKKMRSAARYRHN
;
A
#
# COMPACT_ATOMS: atom_id res chain seq x y z
N MET A 1 35.82 26.80 -26.76
CA MET A 1 35.46 26.80 -25.32
C MET A 1 34.00 27.25 -25.22
N ASN A 2 33.06 26.31 -25.24
CA ASN A 2 31.66 26.58 -24.96
C ASN A 2 31.27 25.66 -23.80
N ASN A 3 31.00 26.28 -22.65
CA ASN A 3 30.52 25.62 -21.44
C ASN A 3 29.08 25.14 -21.69
N PHE A 4 28.91 23.83 -21.84
CA PHE A 4 27.63 23.20 -21.55
C PHE A 4 27.54 23.07 -20.03
N SER A 5 26.76 23.97 -19.42
CA SER A 5 26.27 23.76 -18.07
C SER A 5 25.31 22.57 -18.08
N ASP A 6 25.76 21.46 -17.50
CA ASP A 6 24.91 20.33 -17.09
C ASP A 6 23.82 20.86 -16.15
N GLN A 7 22.64 21.13 -16.71
CA GLN A 7 21.39 21.10 -15.95
C GLN A 7 20.90 19.66 -15.95
N THR A 8 21.56 18.80 -15.19
CA THR A 8 21.09 17.46 -14.90
C THR A 8 20.13 17.52 -13.71
N SER A 9 18.84 17.35 -14.01
CA SER A 9 17.86 16.63 -13.19
C SER A 9 17.71 17.09 -11.72
N ASN A 10 16.78 18.02 -11.47
CA ASN A 10 16.08 18.06 -10.18
C ASN A 10 15.24 16.78 -10.03
N SER A 11 15.85 15.68 -9.57
CA SER A 11 15.08 14.53 -9.11
C SER A 11 14.40 14.96 -7.81
N ASN A 12 13.10 15.24 -7.87
CA ASN A 12 12.30 15.39 -6.66
C ASN A 12 12.42 14.09 -5.86
N HIS A 13 13.29 14.07 -4.86
CA HIS A 13 13.43 12.92 -3.96
C HIS A 13 12.08 12.71 -3.25
N LEU A 14 11.42 11.59 -3.56
CA LEU A 14 10.21 11.14 -2.89
C LEU A 14 10.60 10.59 -1.52
N SER A 15 10.71 11.47 -0.54
CA SER A 15 11.11 11.14 0.82
C SER A 15 10.36 11.98 1.84
N PHE A 16 10.22 11.44 3.05
CA PHE A 16 9.62 12.11 4.19
C PHE A 16 10.22 11.59 5.49
N HIS A 17 9.98 12.29 6.60
CA HIS A 17 10.45 11.90 7.92
C HIS A 17 9.29 11.43 8.80
N CYS A 18 9.42 10.23 9.38
CA CYS A 18 8.50 9.69 10.38
C CYS A 18 9.01 10.01 11.79
N SER A 19 8.43 11.04 12.40
CA SER A 19 8.75 11.52 13.75
C SER A 19 7.96 10.78 14.84
N SER A 20 6.69 10.46 14.55
CA SER A 20 5.78 9.86 15.56
C SER A 20 6.14 8.41 15.88
N GLY A 21 6.71 7.68 14.92
CA GLY A 21 6.81 6.22 14.98
C GLY A 21 5.48 5.54 14.62
N GLU A 22 4.56 6.27 13.99
CA GLU A 22 3.28 5.75 13.53
C GLU A 22 2.93 6.32 12.16
N LEU A 23 2.52 5.44 11.24
CA LEU A 23 2.14 5.81 9.88
C LEU A 23 0.71 5.41 9.60
N LEU A 24 -0.02 6.28 8.92
CA LEU A 24 -1.30 5.98 8.30
C LEU A 24 -1.05 5.64 6.84
N TRP A 25 -1.81 4.69 6.29
CA TRP A 25 -1.57 4.17 4.95
C TRP A 25 -2.89 3.90 4.19
N GLY A 26 -2.81 3.88 2.87
CA GLY A 26 -3.92 3.53 1.97
C GLY A 26 -4.46 4.71 1.16
N GLN A 27 -5.72 4.63 0.74
CA GLN A 27 -6.40 5.73 0.05
C GLN A 27 -6.91 6.79 1.05
N LEU A 28 -7.48 7.90 0.58
CA LEU A 28 -7.88 9.01 1.45
C LEU A 28 -8.83 8.59 2.59
N HIS A 29 -9.83 7.77 2.31
CA HIS A 29 -10.73 7.28 3.35
C HIS A 29 -9.99 6.41 4.37
N CYS A 30 -9.01 5.61 3.94
CA CYS A 30 -8.16 4.79 4.81
C CYS A 30 -7.35 5.70 5.74
N ILE A 31 -6.81 6.81 5.22
CA ILE A 31 -6.13 7.82 6.04
C ILE A 31 -7.11 8.43 7.07
N CYS A 32 -8.34 8.73 6.70
CA CYS A 32 -9.32 9.27 7.65
C CYS A 32 -9.67 8.24 8.73
N GLU A 33 -9.87 6.98 8.34
CA GLU A 33 -10.15 5.88 9.26
C GLU A 33 -8.97 5.59 10.20
N GLY A 34 -7.75 5.50 9.68
CA GLY A 34 -6.52 5.33 10.48
C GLY A 34 -6.28 6.47 11.47
N TYR A 35 -6.77 7.66 11.16
CA TYR A 35 -6.78 8.77 12.10
C TYR A 35 -7.74 8.52 13.27
N PHE A 36 -8.95 8.00 13.02
CA PHE A 36 -9.90 7.65 14.08
C PHE A 36 -9.48 6.42 14.88
N ASN A 37 -9.00 5.37 14.21
CA ASN A 37 -8.49 4.16 14.86
C ASN A 37 -7.32 4.42 15.81
N GLY A 38 -6.50 5.45 15.53
CA GLY A 38 -5.47 5.91 16.46
C GLY A 38 -6.01 6.35 17.82
N ARG A 39 -7.21 6.94 17.87
CA ARG A 39 -7.85 7.33 19.14
C ARG A 39 -8.27 6.13 19.97
N LEU A 40 -8.41 4.98 19.33
CA LEU A 40 -8.77 3.70 19.95
C LEU A 40 -7.53 2.81 20.20
N ASN A 41 -6.32 3.30 19.95
CA ASN A 41 -5.06 2.54 20.01
C ASN A 41 -5.11 1.24 19.18
N ARG A 42 -5.75 1.27 18.01
CA ARG A 42 -5.83 0.15 17.09
C ARG A 42 -4.77 0.27 16.00
N TYR A 43 -4.08 -0.83 15.73
CA TYR A 43 -2.96 -0.89 14.80
C TYR A 43 -2.99 -2.15 13.97
N ASP A 44 -2.57 -2.02 12.72
CA ASP A 44 -2.23 -3.14 11.87
C ASP A 44 -0.90 -3.74 12.33
N THR A 45 -0.93 -5.05 12.49
CA THR A 45 0.20 -5.90 12.85
C THR A 45 0.05 -7.21 12.08
N PRO A 46 1.10 -8.02 11.94
CA PRO A 46 0.96 -9.30 11.26
C PRO A 46 -0.05 -10.27 11.90
N GLN A 47 -0.45 -10.05 13.16
CA GLN A 47 -1.35 -10.94 13.93
C GLN A 47 -2.74 -10.33 14.17
N SER A 48 -2.88 -9.00 14.11
CA SER A 48 -4.14 -8.30 14.43
C SER A 48 -5.17 -8.34 13.30
N ILE A 49 -4.82 -8.89 12.14
CA ILE A 49 -5.69 -8.89 10.96
C ILE A 49 -6.68 -10.06 11.10
N PRO A 50 -7.99 -9.79 11.33
CA PRO A 50 -8.93 -10.83 11.69
C PRO A 50 -9.03 -11.93 10.63
N GLU A 51 -9.22 -13.17 11.09
CA GLU A 51 -9.70 -14.24 10.21
C GLU A 51 -11.14 -13.93 9.78
N LEU A 52 -11.38 -13.95 8.47
CA LEU A 52 -12.67 -13.66 7.83
C LEU A 52 -13.82 -14.49 8.44
N SER A 53 -14.90 -13.82 8.86
CA SER A 53 -16.21 -14.47 8.96
C SER A 53 -16.69 -14.82 7.54
N ALA A 54 -17.04 -16.08 7.31
CA ALA A 54 -17.41 -16.58 5.99
C ALA A 54 -18.67 -15.88 5.41
N GLY A 55 -18.50 -15.09 4.36
CA GLY A 55 -19.59 -14.53 3.55
C GLY A 55 -19.05 -13.85 2.28
N GLY A 56 -19.70 -14.09 1.13
CA GLY A 56 -19.38 -13.43 -0.15
C GLY A 56 -18.39 -14.17 -1.08
N THR A 57 -18.35 -13.76 -2.36
CA THR A 57 -17.35 -14.19 -3.37
C THR A 57 -16.04 -13.40 -3.29
N ILE A 58 -16.06 -12.24 -2.62
CA ILE A 58 -14.93 -11.34 -2.44
C ILE A 58 -14.54 -11.38 -0.96
N LYS A 59 -13.24 -11.53 -0.68
CA LYS A 59 -12.71 -11.63 0.68
C LYS A 59 -12.10 -10.30 1.08
N GLN A 60 -12.61 -9.72 2.16
CA GLN A 60 -12.21 -8.40 2.67
C GLN A 60 -11.73 -8.48 4.11
N ARG A 61 -10.57 -7.92 4.40
CA ARG A 61 -10.01 -7.84 5.75
C ARG A 61 -10.30 -6.46 6.34
N TYR A 62 -10.55 -6.45 7.64
CA TYR A 62 -10.64 -5.21 8.40
C TYR A 62 -9.23 -4.78 8.80
N PHE A 63 -8.73 -3.74 8.15
CA PHE A 63 -7.51 -3.05 8.51
C PHE A 63 -7.85 -1.81 9.34
N ASN A 64 -6.89 -1.39 10.16
CA ASN A 64 -6.98 -0.19 10.97
C ASN A 64 -6.37 1.02 10.25
N TYR A 65 -5.69 0.79 9.12
CA TYR A 65 -5.01 1.79 8.28
C TYR A 65 -4.00 2.65 9.06
N ARG A 66 -3.43 2.06 10.11
CA ARG A 66 -2.49 2.68 11.02
C ARG A 66 -1.53 1.62 11.52
N CYS A 67 -0.23 1.86 11.38
CA CYS A 67 0.80 0.96 11.87
C CYS A 67 1.69 1.69 12.89
N ARG A 68 2.21 0.94 13.87
CA ARG A 68 3.52 1.32 14.45
C ARG A 68 4.55 1.21 13.34
N ALA A 69 5.48 2.15 13.25
CA ALA A 69 6.40 2.25 12.13
C ALA A 69 7.79 2.67 12.60
N ALA A 70 8.81 2.22 11.87
CA ALA A 70 10.17 2.64 12.11
C ALA A 70 10.28 4.17 12.01
N LYS A 71 10.87 4.79 13.04
CA LYS A 71 11.17 6.22 13.04
C LYS A 71 12.29 6.56 12.05
N GLY A 72 12.36 7.83 11.69
CA GLY A 72 13.43 8.35 10.83
C GLY A 72 12.98 8.53 9.39
N ASP A 73 13.94 8.48 8.47
CA ASP A 73 13.69 8.84 7.08
C ASP A 73 13.11 7.68 6.28
N TRP A 74 12.12 8.01 5.46
CA TRP A 74 11.46 7.10 4.54
C TRP A 74 11.62 7.60 3.11
N GLN A 75 11.75 6.67 2.18
CA GLN A 75 11.90 6.95 0.75
C GLN A 75 10.93 6.11 -0.06
N ALA A 76 10.51 6.64 -1.21
CA ALA A 76 9.79 5.88 -2.22
C ALA A 76 10.60 5.80 -3.51
N LYS A 77 10.61 4.61 -4.11
CA LYS A 77 11.20 4.36 -5.42
C LYS A 77 10.19 3.62 -6.28
N SER A 78 10.06 4.03 -7.53
CA SER A 78 9.29 3.27 -8.50
C SER A 78 10.05 2.03 -8.91
N TYR A 79 9.37 0.88 -8.99
CA TYR A 79 9.91 -0.30 -9.66
C TYR A 79 9.16 -0.53 -10.97
N GLN A 80 9.81 -1.26 -11.87
CA GLN A 80 9.25 -1.65 -13.17
C GLN A 80 9.04 -3.16 -13.19
N THR A 81 8.06 -3.62 -13.97
CA THR A 81 7.94 -5.04 -14.29
C THR A 81 7.96 -5.27 -15.79
N ARG A 82 8.29 -6.50 -16.15
CA ARG A 82 8.32 -6.99 -17.52
C ARG A 82 7.88 -8.45 -17.55
N ASP A 83 6.89 -8.76 -18.37
CA ASP A 83 6.27 -10.09 -18.41
C ASP A 83 7.05 -11.08 -19.28
N THR A 84 7.73 -10.60 -20.34
CA THR A 84 8.58 -11.41 -21.23
C THR A 84 9.84 -10.65 -21.62
N LEU A 85 10.88 -11.32 -22.12
CA LEU A 85 12.13 -10.68 -22.52
C LEU A 85 11.95 -9.62 -23.63
N GLU A 86 10.94 -9.80 -24.49
CA GLU A 86 10.61 -8.95 -25.63
C GLU A 86 9.74 -7.75 -25.26
N ALA A 87 9.07 -7.79 -24.10
CA ALA A 87 8.23 -6.68 -23.64
C ALA A 87 9.11 -5.55 -23.06
N GLU A 88 8.72 -4.30 -23.30
CA GLU A 88 9.36 -3.16 -22.65
C GLU A 88 8.95 -3.10 -21.17
N PRO A 89 9.90 -2.91 -20.23
CA PRO A 89 9.56 -2.71 -18.83
C PRO A 89 8.67 -1.48 -18.66
N PHE A 90 7.61 -1.63 -17.89
CA PHE A 90 6.72 -0.52 -17.54
C PHE A 90 6.73 -0.29 -16.04
N LYS A 91 6.43 0.94 -15.62
CA LYS A 91 6.31 1.29 -14.19
C LYS A 91 5.06 0.63 -13.63
N SER A 92 5.26 -0.24 -12.65
CA SER A 92 4.17 -1.07 -12.10
C SER A 92 3.77 -0.64 -10.70
N GLY A 93 4.69 -0.03 -9.96
CA GLY A 93 4.47 0.22 -8.55
C GLY A 93 5.56 1.05 -7.91
N TYR A 94 5.48 1.13 -6.58
CA TYR A 94 6.48 1.75 -5.73
C TYR A 94 6.81 0.86 -4.55
N ILE A 95 8.07 0.91 -4.12
CA ILE A 95 8.48 0.50 -2.79
C ILE A 95 8.67 1.75 -1.93
N ILE A 96 7.97 1.81 -0.80
CA ILE A 96 8.08 2.85 0.21
C ILE A 96 8.73 2.22 1.43
N TYR A 97 9.89 2.69 1.86
CA TYR A 97 10.68 1.99 2.87
C TYR A 97 11.44 2.95 3.78
N ASN A 98 11.68 2.53 5.02
CA ASN A 98 12.61 3.19 5.92
C ASN A 98 14.06 2.95 5.46
N ILE A 99 14.88 4.00 5.42
CA ILE A 99 16.21 3.97 4.78
C ILE A 99 17.20 2.97 5.41
N HIS A 100 16.92 2.47 6.61
CA HIS A 100 17.75 1.47 7.28
C HIS A 100 17.51 0.03 6.78
N HIS A 101 16.57 -0.17 5.87
CA HIS A 101 16.25 -1.48 5.30
C HIS A 101 16.54 -1.52 3.79
N ASN A 102 16.95 -2.70 3.31
CA ASN A 102 17.30 -2.90 1.91
C ASN A 102 16.03 -3.05 1.04
N PRO A 103 15.73 -2.10 0.12
CA PRO A 103 14.53 -2.17 -0.69
C PRO A 103 14.53 -3.35 -1.69
N VAL A 104 15.70 -3.77 -2.18
CA VAL A 104 15.83 -4.91 -3.10
C VAL A 104 15.43 -6.21 -2.39
N GLU A 105 15.90 -6.42 -1.17
CA GLU A 105 15.56 -7.59 -0.37
C GLU A 105 14.06 -7.62 -0.03
N ILE A 106 13.51 -6.49 0.40
CA ILE A 106 12.08 -6.34 0.70
C ILE A 106 11.23 -6.69 -0.52
N LEU A 107 11.55 -6.11 -1.68
CA LEU A 107 10.79 -6.31 -2.90
C LEU A 107 10.85 -7.78 -3.36
N ARG A 108 12.02 -8.42 -3.26
CA ARG A 108 12.18 -9.86 -3.54
C ARG A 108 11.35 -10.73 -2.59
N ARG A 109 11.34 -10.44 -1.28
CA ARG A 109 10.51 -11.17 -0.29
C ARG A 109 9.03 -11.04 -0.61
N CYS A 110 8.55 -9.83 -0.92
CA CYS A 110 7.17 -9.61 -1.33
C CYS A 110 6.81 -10.37 -2.61
N ALA A 111 7.70 -10.41 -3.61
CA ALA A 111 7.49 -11.19 -4.84
C ALA A 111 7.41 -12.70 -4.58
N THR A 112 8.22 -13.25 -3.66
CA THR A 112 8.13 -14.66 -3.24
C THR A 112 6.81 -14.96 -2.49
N VAL A 113 6.30 -14.00 -1.71
CA VAL A 113 4.98 -14.10 -1.09
C VAL A 113 3.88 -14.07 -2.15
N GLY A 114 3.96 -13.13 -3.09
CA GLY A 114 2.96 -12.90 -4.13
C GLY A 114 1.58 -12.61 -3.55
N VAL A 115 0.53 -12.90 -4.32
CA VAL A 115 -0.86 -12.79 -3.82
C VAL A 115 -1.13 -13.83 -2.72
N SER A 116 -1.56 -13.36 -1.54
CA SER A 116 -1.91 -14.26 -0.43
C SER A 116 -3.21 -13.89 0.26
N LEU A 117 -4.32 -14.28 -0.36
CA LEU A 117 -5.68 -14.06 0.18
C LEU A 117 -5.88 -14.59 1.61
N TYR A 118 -5.11 -15.59 2.02
CA TYR A 118 -5.20 -16.23 3.34
C TYR A 118 -3.98 -15.95 4.26
N GLN A 119 -3.01 -15.14 3.83
CA GLN A 119 -1.68 -14.99 4.48
C GLN A 119 -0.99 -16.31 4.82
N THR A 120 -1.20 -17.38 4.07
CA THR A 120 -0.66 -18.72 4.41
C THR A 120 0.80 -18.91 4.01
N HIS A 121 1.50 -17.84 3.63
CA HIS A 121 2.92 -17.88 3.32
C HIS A 121 3.77 -18.01 4.59
N SER A 122 5.02 -18.44 4.40
CA SER A 122 5.98 -18.67 5.49
C SER A 122 6.53 -17.38 6.09
N ASP A 123 6.64 -16.31 5.29
CA ASP A 123 7.17 -15.03 5.74
C ASP A 123 6.09 -14.25 6.50
N ARG A 124 5.89 -14.57 7.78
CA ARG A 124 4.80 -14.04 8.61
C ARG A 124 4.96 -12.56 8.98
N SER A 125 6.07 -11.90 8.61
CA SER A 125 6.23 -10.45 8.80
C SER A 125 5.69 -9.65 7.61
N ILE A 126 5.24 -10.31 6.55
CA ILE A 126 4.59 -9.68 5.40
C ILE A 126 3.08 -9.87 5.50
N VAL A 127 2.34 -8.84 5.10
CA VAL A 127 0.89 -8.89 5.01
C VAL A 127 0.48 -8.45 3.61
N TYR A 128 -0.11 -9.37 2.84
CA TYR A 128 -0.74 -9.05 1.56
C TYR A 128 -2.05 -8.27 1.74
N ILE A 129 -2.24 -7.24 0.92
CA ILE A 129 -3.43 -6.39 0.89
C ILE A 129 -4.08 -6.52 -0.49
N ASN A 130 -5.35 -6.88 -0.52
CA ASN A 130 -6.17 -6.94 -1.72
C ASN A 130 -6.79 -5.56 -2.02
N ARG A 131 -7.12 -5.26 -3.27
CA ARG A 131 -7.84 -4.02 -3.64
C ARG A 131 -9.09 -3.77 -2.81
N TYR A 132 -9.79 -4.83 -2.42
CA TYR A 132 -11.06 -4.72 -1.70
C TYR A 132 -10.87 -4.43 -0.22
N ASP A 133 -9.63 -4.44 0.26
CA ASP A 133 -9.26 -4.20 1.64
C ASP A 133 -8.95 -2.72 1.93
N TRP A 134 -8.89 -1.83 0.93
CA TRP A 134 -8.43 -0.43 1.10
C TRP A 134 -8.88 0.56 0.01
N SER A 135 -9.83 0.14 -0.85
CA SER A 135 -10.45 0.99 -1.88
C SER A 135 -11.89 1.34 -1.48
N CYS A 136 -12.65 2.04 -2.33
CA CYS A 136 -14.05 2.38 -2.06
C CYS A 136 -14.95 1.18 -1.70
N HIS A 137 -14.48 -0.04 -1.93
CA HIS A 137 -15.21 -1.27 -1.63
C HIS A 137 -15.12 -1.75 -0.18
N HIS A 138 -14.20 -1.25 0.65
CA HIS A 138 -14.11 -1.71 2.06
C HIS A 138 -15.25 -1.13 2.91
N ASP A 139 -15.72 -1.91 3.88
CA ASP A 139 -16.73 -1.47 4.86
C ASP A 139 -16.14 -0.42 5.80
N TYR A 140 -16.90 0.65 6.06
CA TYR A 140 -16.47 1.78 6.87
C TYR A 140 -16.98 1.67 8.31
N ASP A 141 -16.12 1.47 9.31
CA ASP A 141 -16.50 1.56 10.72
C ASP A 141 -16.84 3.01 11.15
N PHE A 142 -16.31 4.00 10.43
CA PHE A 142 -16.40 5.43 10.72
C PHE A 142 -17.02 6.23 9.57
N GLU A 143 -17.95 5.62 8.82
CA GLU A 143 -18.52 6.19 7.60
C GLU A 143 -19.05 7.63 7.81
N ASP A 144 -19.91 7.80 8.81
CA ASP A 144 -20.53 9.08 9.15
C ASP A 144 -19.51 10.14 9.55
N GLU A 145 -18.48 9.75 10.32
CA GLU A 145 -17.41 10.64 10.76
C GLU A 145 -16.52 11.06 9.60
N ILE A 146 -16.19 10.14 8.69
CA ILE A 146 -15.39 10.40 7.49
C ILE A 146 -16.14 11.35 6.57
N ASP A 147 -17.42 11.10 6.31
CA ASP A 147 -18.26 11.97 5.48
C ASP A 147 -18.33 13.39 6.06
N LYS A 148 -18.57 13.54 7.37
CA LYS A 148 -18.57 14.85 8.05
C LYS A 148 -17.19 15.53 7.96
N LEU A 149 -16.13 14.75 8.14
CA LEU A 149 -14.76 15.25 8.12
C LEU A 149 -14.43 15.80 6.73
N LEU A 150 -14.79 15.09 5.68
CA LEU A 150 -14.53 15.44 4.29
C LEU A 150 -15.58 16.39 3.68
N GLY A 151 -16.72 16.58 4.34
CA GLY A 151 -17.82 17.39 3.82
C GLY A 151 -18.58 16.71 2.68
N ILE A 152 -18.65 15.38 2.69
CA ILE A 152 -19.38 14.59 1.70
C ILE A 152 -20.87 14.60 2.06
N ASP A 153 -21.72 14.77 1.04
CA ASP A 153 -23.17 14.77 1.14
C ASP A 153 -23.74 13.69 0.23
N ARG A 154 -23.90 12.48 0.78
CA ARG A 154 -24.39 11.29 0.06
C ARG A 154 -25.84 11.36 -0.39
N SER A 155 -26.58 12.41 0.01
CA SER A 155 -27.91 12.66 -0.55
C SER A 155 -27.85 13.10 -2.02
N LYS A 156 -26.65 13.46 -2.52
CA LYS A 156 -26.41 13.90 -3.89
C LYS A 156 -25.72 12.80 -4.70
N PRO A 157 -26.41 12.19 -5.68
CA PRO A 157 -25.89 11.02 -6.42
C PRO A 157 -24.61 11.28 -7.23
N ASP A 158 -24.35 12.55 -7.60
CA ASP A 158 -23.14 12.92 -8.34
C ASP A 158 -21.87 12.92 -7.48
N HIS A 159 -22.00 12.91 -6.14
CA HIS A 159 -20.85 12.92 -5.24
C HIS A 159 -20.22 11.53 -5.06
N ASP A 160 -21.01 10.46 -5.04
CA ASP A 160 -20.52 9.12 -4.70
C ASP A 160 -19.62 8.53 -5.80
N PHE A 161 -20.11 8.46 -7.05
CA PHE A 161 -19.35 7.85 -8.15
C PHE A 161 -18.07 8.63 -8.51
N PHE A 162 -18.13 9.96 -8.44
CA PHE A 162 -17.00 10.84 -8.76
C PHE A 162 -15.93 10.81 -7.66
N TRP A 163 -16.34 10.67 -6.40
CA TRP A 163 -15.44 10.57 -5.27
C TRP A 163 -14.68 9.24 -5.28
N GLU A 164 -15.40 8.11 -5.38
CA GLU A 164 -14.81 6.77 -5.32
C GLU A 164 -13.77 6.52 -6.41
N SER A 165 -14.10 6.90 -7.66
CA SER A 165 -13.20 6.72 -8.81
C SER A 165 -11.97 7.63 -8.80
N SER A 166 -12.01 8.77 -8.08
CA SER A 166 -10.89 9.72 -8.02
C SER A 166 -9.68 9.17 -7.24
N PHE A 167 -9.87 8.11 -6.44
CA PHE A 167 -8.82 7.56 -5.57
C PHE A 167 -8.21 6.24 -6.03
N HIS A 168 -8.74 5.63 -7.09
CA HIS A 168 -8.12 4.44 -7.68
C HIS A 168 -6.70 4.71 -8.18
N GLY A 169 -5.83 3.71 -8.04
CA GLY A 169 -4.45 3.80 -8.51
C GLY A 169 -3.59 4.73 -7.65
N ARG A 170 -3.97 4.99 -6.39
CA ARG A 170 -3.24 5.87 -5.48
C ARG A 170 -2.96 5.18 -4.15
N ILE A 171 -1.77 5.45 -3.62
CA ILE A 171 -1.41 5.15 -2.23
C ILE A 171 -0.95 6.43 -1.55
N MET A 172 -1.40 6.61 -0.32
CA MET A 172 -0.95 7.66 0.59
C MET A 172 -0.28 7.02 1.80
N ILE A 173 0.76 7.68 2.29
CA ILE A 173 1.43 7.33 3.54
C ILE A 173 1.76 8.61 4.29
N ILE A 174 1.39 8.70 5.57
CA ILE A 174 1.46 9.96 6.32
C ILE A 174 1.88 9.69 7.76
N ASP A 175 2.79 10.51 8.29
CA ASP A 175 3.08 10.60 9.73
C ASP A 175 1.81 10.96 10.50
N SER A 176 1.47 10.15 11.49
CA SER A 176 0.28 10.33 12.31
C SER A 176 0.14 11.71 12.96
N ASN A 177 1.24 12.40 13.29
CA ASN A 177 1.22 13.75 13.88
C ASN A 177 0.68 14.81 12.90
N SER A 178 0.82 14.56 11.60
CA SER A 178 0.42 15.49 10.53
C SER A 178 -0.88 15.08 9.84
N ALA A 179 -1.40 13.87 10.09
CA ALA A 179 -2.59 13.33 9.43
C ALA A 179 -3.79 14.32 9.38
N MET A 180 -4.20 14.88 10.52
CA MET A 180 -5.35 15.80 10.57
C MET A 180 -5.13 17.08 9.75
N ASN A 181 -3.89 17.55 9.62
CA ASN A 181 -3.63 18.70 8.76
C ASN A 181 -3.80 18.38 7.30
N ILE A 182 -3.20 17.26 6.88
CA ILE A 182 -3.30 16.83 5.49
C ILE A 182 -4.77 16.58 5.13
N ILE A 183 -5.53 15.94 6.03
CA ILE A 183 -6.98 15.76 5.86
C ILE A 183 -7.71 17.10 5.70
N LYS A 184 -7.39 18.09 6.54
CA LYS A 184 -7.98 19.43 6.43
C LYS A 184 -7.60 20.13 5.12
N GLN A 185 -6.34 20.07 4.70
CA GLN A 185 -5.88 20.65 3.43
C GLN A 185 -6.72 20.12 2.27
N TRP A 186 -6.97 18.81 2.22
CA TRP A 186 -7.79 18.19 1.18
C TRP A 186 -9.26 18.52 1.22
N LYS A 187 -9.83 18.70 2.42
CA LYS A 187 -11.20 19.19 2.56
C LYS A 187 -11.36 20.55 1.85
N PHE A 188 -10.35 21.40 1.92
CA PHE A 188 -10.38 22.73 1.31
C PHE A 188 -9.98 22.74 -0.17
N ASP A 189 -9.01 21.91 -0.56
CA ASP A 189 -8.55 21.80 -1.95
C ASP A 189 -8.35 20.32 -2.38
N PRO A 190 -9.41 19.66 -2.89
CA PRO A 190 -9.30 18.30 -3.40
C PRO A 190 -8.67 18.25 -4.80
N THR A 191 -8.36 19.38 -5.45
CA THR A 191 -7.78 19.35 -6.80
C THR A 191 -6.40 18.72 -6.80
N GLU A 192 -5.67 18.83 -5.69
CA GLU A 192 -4.37 18.23 -5.52
C GLU A 192 -4.38 16.71 -5.60
N LEU A 193 -5.46 16.09 -5.13
CA LEU A 193 -5.68 14.64 -5.14
C LEU A 193 -5.98 14.12 -6.53
N LYS A 194 -6.46 14.98 -7.44
CA LYS A 194 -6.81 14.62 -8.81
C LYS A 194 -5.62 14.62 -9.75
N GLN A 195 -4.51 15.25 -9.33
CA GLN A 195 -3.31 15.31 -10.16
C GLN A 195 -2.68 13.91 -10.27
N PRO A 196 -2.27 13.47 -11.46
CA PRO A 196 -1.67 12.15 -11.67
C PRO A 196 -0.24 12.02 -11.14
N GLN A 197 0.34 13.12 -10.64
CA GLN A 197 1.74 13.25 -10.26
C GLN A 197 2.00 12.74 -8.85
N GLU A 198 3.21 12.23 -8.61
CA GLU A 198 3.66 11.98 -7.24
C GLU A 198 3.81 13.29 -6.48
N LYS A 199 3.47 13.26 -5.20
CA LYS A 199 3.61 14.43 -4.31
C LYS A 199 4.20 14.02 -2.98
N VAL A 200 4.95 14.95 -2.41
CA VAL A 200 5.39 14.91 -1.03
C VAL A 200 4.45 15.80 -0.22
N PHE A 201 3.92 15.29 0.88
CA PHE A 201 3.13 16.10 1.80
C PHE A 201 4.05 16.94 2.65
N ILE A 202 3.70 18.22 2.79
CA ILE A 202 4.43 19.19 3.60
C ILE A 202 3.52 19.60 4.75
N ASP A 203 4.00 19.48 5.99
CA ASP A 203 3.28 20.03 7.15
C ASP A 203 3.48 21.55 7.20
N THR A 204 2.42 22.28 6.82
CA THR A 204 2.45 23.74 6.75
C THR A 204 2.28 24.43 8.11
N ARG A 205 2.10 23.68 9.22
CA ARG A 205 2.07 24.28 10.57
C ARG A 205 3.46 24.66 11.08
N ASN A 206 4.50 23.97 10.62
CA ASN A 206 5.87 24.24 11.04
C ASN A 206 6.52 25.15 10.00
N GLU A 207 7.19 26.21 10.46
CA GLU A 207 7.99 27.11 9.59
C GLU A 207 9.09 26.36 8.81
N THR A 208 9.34 25.10 9.17
CA THR A 208 10.35 24.20 8.62
C THR A 208 9.96 23.51 7.32
N ASN A 209 8.69 23.56 6.88
CA ASN A 209 8.19 22.83 5.69
C ASN A 209 8.58 21.34 5.72
N ASP A 210 8.34 20.68 6.86
CA ASP A 210 8.72 19.29 7.05
C ASP A 210 7.95 18.39 6.08
N ARG A 211 8.65 17.47 5.43
CA ARG A 211 8.06 16.43 4.59
C ARG A 211 7.52 15.33 5.48
N VAL A 212 6.22 15.12 5.49
CA VAL A 212 5.52 14.28 6.48
C VAL A 212 4.76 13.10 5.87
N GLY A 213 4.87 12.92 4.56
CA GLY A 213 4.28 11.77 3.89
C GLY A 213 4.37 11.88 2.38
N LEU A 214 3.77 10.91 1.69
CA LEU A 214 3.77 10.82 0.23
C LEU A 214 2.36 10.50 -0.29
N HIS A 215 2.05 11.07 -1.45
CA HIS A 215 0.97 10.66 -2.34
C HIS A 215 1.59 10.12 -3.61
N LEU A 216 1.44 8.82 -3.85
CA LEU A 216 1.95 8.18 -5.06
C LEU A 216 0.76 7.77 -5.93
N SER A 217 0.91 8.00 -7.22
CA SER A 217 -0.16 7.81 -8.19
C SER A 217 0.36 6.99 -9.37
N ILE A 218 -0.42 5.99 -9.76
CA ILE A 218 -0.31 5.24 -11.01
C ILE A 218 -1.70 5.31 -11.65
N PRO A 219 -1.99 6.37 -12.42
CA PRO A 219 -3.32 6.60 -12.95
C PRO A 219 -3.68 5.53 -14.01
N LYS A 220 -4.98 5.30 -14.23
CA LYS A 220 -5.56 4.36 -15.21
C LYS A 220 -5.35 2.88 -14.88
N THR A 221 -5.52 2.53 -13.62
CA THR A 221 -5.41 1.14 -13.20
C THR A 221 -6.76 0.67 -12.66
N ASP A 222 -7.16 -0.53 -13.06
CA ASP A 222 -8.45 -1.09 -12.67
C ASP A 222 -8.36 -1.86 -11.35
N TYR A 223 -7.16 -2.31 -10.97
CA TYR A 223 -6.85 -3.15 -9.81
C TYR A 223 -5.50 -2.73 -9.24
N ASP A 224 -5.40 -2.70 -7.91
CA ASP A 224 -4.16 -2.47 -7.19
C ASP A 224 -3.97 -3.46 -6.03
N PHE A 225 -2.73 -3.67 -5.62
CA PHE A 225 -2.37 -4.53 -4.50
C PHE A 225 -1.28 -3.87 -3.66
N ALA A 226 -1.15 -4.31 -2.41
CA ALA A 226 -0.03 -3.92 -1.59
C ALA A 226 0.47 -5.04 -0.68
N TRP A 227 1.67 -4.85 -0.15
CA TRP A 227 2.26 -5.69 0.88
C TRP A 227 2.82 -4.79 1.97
N LEU A 228 2.30 -4.92 3.18
CA LEU A 228 2.91 -4.31 4.36
C LEU A 228 4.02 -5.22 4.85
N VAL A 229 5.18 -4.65 5.15
CA VAL A 229 6.35 -5.39 5.61
C VAL A 229 6.73 -4.88 6.99
N PHE A 230 6.67 -5.78 7.95
CA PHE A 230 6.98 -5.53 9.34
C PHE A 230 8.36 -6.09 9.69
N SER A 231 9.01 -5.49 10.70
CA SER A 231 10.32 -5.89 11.20
C SER A 231 10.37 -7.32 11.77
N SER A 232 9.23 -7.85 12.21
CA SER A 232 9.06 -9.20 12.76
C SER A 232 7.62 -9.69 12.61
N ASP A 233 7.38 -10.93 13.02
CA ASP A 233 6.05 -11.53 13.14
C ASP A 233 5.49 -11.45 14.57
N GLN A 234 5.80 -10.38 15.30
CA GLN A 234 5.30 -10.13 16.66
C GLN A 234 4.27 -8.99 16.73
N PRO A 235 3.40 -8.93 17.77
CA PRO A 235 2.35 -7.91 17.90
C PRO A 235 2.84 -6.47 18.10
N ASP A 236 4.06 -6.29 18.57
CA ASP A 236 4.72 -4.99 18.75
C ASP A 236 5.59 -4.61 17.54
N SER A 237 5.53 -5.39 16.45
CA SER A 237 6.35 -5.15 15.28
C SER A 237 6.07 -3.79 14.63
N GLU A 238 7.16 -3.18 14.16
CA GLU A 238 7.10 -1.93 13.41
C GLU A 238 7.01 -2.20 11.91
N LEU A 239 6.21 -1.40 11.21
CA LEU A 239 6.21 -1.30 9.77
C LEU A 239 7.55 -0.71 9.30
N ILE A 240 8.20 -1.39 8.37
CA ILE A 240 9.49 -0.99 7.80
C ILE A 240 9.40 -0.68 6.29
N ALA A 241 8.38 -1.22 5.61
CA ALA A 241 8.12 -0.92 4.22
C ALA A 241 6.67 -1.21 3.81
N ILE A 242 6.26 -0.59 2.70
CA ILE A 242 5.06 -0.91 1.93
C ILE A 242 5.50 -1.10 0.47
N VAL A 243 5.16 -2.24 -0.13
CA VAL A 243 5.25 -2.43 -1.58
C VAL A 243 3.86 -2.23 -2.15
N TYR A 244 3.72 -1.28 -3.08
CA TYR A 244 2.47 -0.97 -3.74
C TYR A 244 2.57 -1.31 -5.22
N ASP A 245 1.69 -2.20 -5.68
CA ASP A 245 1.51 -2.58 -7.08
C ASP A 245 0.25 -1.91 -7.61
N GLY A 246 0.44 -0.79 -8.30
CA GLY A 246 -0.67 -0.06 -8.89
C GLY A 246 -1.14 -0.68 -10.20
N SER A 247 -0.34 -1.52 -10.85
CA SER A 247 -0.62 -2.04 -12.19
C SER A 247 -1.13 -3.49 -12.21
N CYS A 248 -1.51 -4.05 -11.06
CA CYS A 248 -2.06 -5.40 -10.94
C CYS A 248 -1.13 -6.49 -11.49
N THR A 249 0.18 -6.28 -11.42
CA THR A 249 1.16 -7.25 -11.91
C THR A 249 1.34 -8.42 -10.96
N THR A 250 0.84 -8.30 -9.73
CA THR A 250 0.94 -9.28 -8.64
C THR A 250 2.38 -9.56 -8.20
N LEU A 251 3.31 -8.65 -8.51
CA LEU A 251 4.76 -8.87 -8.41
C LEU A 251 5.23 -10.10 -9.19
N SER A 252 4.56 -10.38 -10.32
CA SER A 252 4.96 -11.39 -11.29
C SER A 252 5.82 -10.80 -12.40
N GLY A 253 6.49 -11.67 -13.15
CA GLY A 253 7.44 -11.29 -14.18
C GLY A 253 8.77 -10.84 -13.60
N GLN A 254 9.62 -10.30 -14.46
CA GLN A 254 10.86 -9.69 -14.02
C GLN A 254 10.54 -8.39 -13.27
N ILE A 255 11.22 -8.16 -12.15
CA ILE A 255 11.10 -6.92 -11.37
C ILE A 255 12.43 -6.18 -11.42
N ILE A 256 12.38 -4.91 -11.83
CA ILE A 256 13.55 -4.03 -11.97
C ILE A 256 13.41 -2.85 -11.01
N LEU A 257 14.45 -2.59 -10.23
CA LEU A 257 14.55 -1.42 -9.34
C LEU A 257 15.91 -0.75 -9.57
N ASP A 258 15.94 0.57 -9.78
CA ASP A 258 17.18 1.32 -10.03
C ASP A 258 18.05 0.74 -11.17
N LYS A 259 17.42 0.16 -12.20
CA LYS A 259 18.04 -0.53 -13.34
C LYS A 259 18.74 -1.86 -12.98
N GLU A 260 18.52 -2.37 -11.78
CA GLU A 260 18.98 -3.69 -11.36
C GLU A 260 17.82 -4.69 -11.34
N ASP A 261 18.12 -5.91 -11.78
CA ASP A 261 17.18 -7.03 -11.71
C ASP A 261 17.03 -7.48 -10.25
N VAL A 262 15.85 -7.26 -9.68
CA VAL A 262 15.50 -7.70 -8.33
C VAL A 262 15.01 -9.14 -8.35
N VAL A 263 14.13 -9.45 -9.31
CA VAL A 263 13.60 -10.78 -9.58
C VAL A 263 13.74 -11.06 -11.07
N SER A 264 14.36 -12.18 -11.43
CA SER A 264 14.47 -12.60 -12.84
C SER A 264 13.18 -13.26 -13.34
N LEU A 265 13.02 -13.44 -14.66
CA LEU A 265 11.88 -14.18 -15.21
C LEU A 265 11.85 -15.63 -14.70
N ASP A 266 13.00 -16.31 -14.70
CA ASP A 266 13.12 -17.68 -14.20
C ASP A 266 12.72 -17.79 -12.71
N GLU A 267 13.17 -16.83 -11.88
CA GLU A 267 12.78 -16.77 -10.47
C GLU A 267 11.27 -16.52 -10.31
N SER A 268 10.69 -15.65 -11.14
CA SER A 268 9.24 -15.39 -11.15
C SER A 268 8.44 -16.63 -11.53
N GLU A 269 8.86 -17.38 -12.55
CA GLU A 269 8.21 -18.63 -12.95
C GLU A 269 8.23 -19.66 -11.81
N LEU A 270 9.36 -19.81 -11.12
CA LEU A 270 9.50 -20.68 -9.96
C LEU A 270 8.56 -20.26 -8.82
N ASN A 271 8.49 -18.96 -8.51
CA ASN A 271 7.59 -18.42 -7.49
C ASN A 271 6.12 -18.73 -7.83
N THR A 272 5.74 -18.55 -9.09
CA THR A 272 4.38 -18.82 -9.59
C THR A 272 4.00 -20.29 -9.44
N GLN A 273 4.90 -21.20 -9.81
CA GLN A 273 4.69 -22.64 -9.66
C GLN A 273 4.52 -23.04 -8.19
N GLU A 274 5.36 -22.50 -7.30
CA GLU A 274 5.27 -22.78 -5.86
C GLU A 274 3.99 -22.21 -5.25
N GLN A 275 3.55 -21.02 -5.68
CA GLN A 275 2.26 -20.44 -5.27
C GLN A 275 1.07 -21.30 -5.74
N ALA A 276 1.07 -21.77 -6.98
CA ALA A 276 0.05 -22.67 -7.50
C ALA A 276 -0.01 -23.98 -6.71
N ARG A 277 1.15 -24.56 -6.37
CA ARG A 277 1.26 -25.77 -5.55
C ARG A 277 0.67 -25.57 -4.15
N ARG A 278 1.00 -24.47 -3.48
CA ARG A 278 0.46 -24.10 -2.16
C ARG A 278 -1.06 -23.94 -2.20
N ASN A 279 -1.59 -23.23 -3.19
CA ASN A 279 -3.03 -23.01 -3.35
C ASN A 279 -3.80 -24.32 -3.59
N ALA A 280 -3.22 -25.26 -4.34
CA ALA A 280 -3.79 -26.58 -4.55
C ALA A 280 -3.84 -27.41 -3.25
N ASP A 281 -2.78 -27.38 -2.42
CA ASP A 281 -2.75 -28.07 -1.13
C ASP A 281 -3.77 -27.51 -0.14
N LEU A 282 -3.89 -26.17 -0.06
CA LEU A 282 -4.90 -25.50 0.78
C LEU A 282 -6.32 -25.89 0.35
N SER A 283 -6.60 -25.86 -0.95
CA SER A 283 -7.91 -26.26 -1.49
C SER A 283 -8.25 -27.71 -1.12
N LYS A 284 -7.26 -28.61 -1.14
CA LYS A 284 -7.41 -30.01 -0.71
C LYS A 284 -7.72 -30.11 0.78
N LYS A 285 -6.97 -29.40 1.64
CA LYS A 285 -7.18 -29.35 3.10
C LYS A 285 -8.57 -28.82 3.47
N MET A 286 -9.02 -27.76 2.82
CA MET A 286 -10.36 -27.19 3.02
C MET A 286 -11.47 -28.17 2.63
N ARG A 287 -11.33 -28.85 1.49
CA ARG A 287 -12.29 -29.90 1.05
C ARG A 287 -12.34 -31.07 2.04
N SER A 288 -11.21 -31.49 2.61
CA SER A 288 -11.20 -32.54 3.65
C SER A 288 -11.86 -32.06 4.95
N ALA A 289 -11.59 -30.84 5.41
CA ALA A 289 -12.17 -30.29 6.63
C ALA A 289 -13.70 -30.11 6.51
N ALA A 290 -14.20 -29.74 5.33
CA ALA A 290 -15.64 -29.63 5.07
C ALA A 290 -16.36 -30.99 5.14
N ARG A 291 -15.71 -32.08 4.71
CA ARG A 291 -16.28 -33.45 4.79
C ARG A 291 -16.38 -33.97 6.23
N TYR A 292 -15.49 -33.55 7.13
CA TYR A 292 -15.53 -33.94 8.53
C TYR A 292 -16.59 -33.19 9.36
N ARG A 293 -17.17 -32.10 8.86
CA ARG A 293 -18.26 -31.35 9.54
C ARG A 293 -19.67 -31.87 9.18
N HIS A 294 -19.76 -32.92 8.37
CA HIS A 294 -21.03 -33.53 7.92
C HIS A 294 -21.16 -35.02 8.29
N ASN A 295 -20.26 -35.52 9.14
CA ASN A 295 -20.39 -36.79 9.84
C ASN A 295 -20.46 -36.52 11.35
#